data_AF-I4EVD6-F1
#
_entry.id   AF-I4EVD6-F1
#
_cell.length_a   1.000
_cell.length_b   1.000
_cell.length_c   1.000
_cell.angle_alpha   90.00
_cell.angle_beta   90.00
_cell.angle_gamma   90.00
#
_symmetry.space_group_name_H-M   'P 1'
#
loop_
_entity.id
_entity.type
_entity.pdbx_description
1 polymer ?
#
loop_
_entity_poly.entity_id
_entity_poly.type
_entity_poly.pdbx_seq_one_letter_code
_entity_poly.pdbx_strand_id
1 'polypeptide(L)'
;MAIEAHEGSSRRSRQVTELRAAISLVGSAAADLGWGARPDVRVLPDGRLWLDELQVAVSGAQVYQAARRLLAAQLRTVAEQTGVPVGEVAGPWLLSLHTNEAMLALDLELPQDDAA
;
A
#
# COMPACT_ATOMS: atom_id res chain seq x y z
N MET A 1 6.33 -36.33 3.16
CA MET A 1 5.21 -35.81 4.00
C MET A 1 5.62 -34.73 5.02
N ALA A 2 6.91 -34.47 5.29
CA ALA A 2 7.33 -33.41 6.24
C ALA A 2 7.57 -32.02 5.59
N ILE A 3 7.82 -31.97 4.27
CA ILE A 3 8.16 -30.71 3.56
C ILE A 3 6.91 -29.82 3.35
N GLU A 4 5.77 -30.43 3.02
CA GLU A 4 4.51 -29.69 2.76
C GLU A 4 3.95 -28.99 4.01
N ALA A 5 4.13 -29.57 5.20
CA ALA A 5 3.68 -28.98 6.46
C ALA A 5 4.48 -27.71 6.84
N HIS A 6 5.78 -27.67 6.52
CA HIS A 6 6.65 -26.52 6.80
C HIS A 6 6.40 -25.35 5.83
N GLU A 7 6.14 -25.64 4.56
CA GLU A 7 5.76 -24.63 3.56
C GLU A 7 4.37 -24.04 3.82
N GLY A 8 3.40 -24.87 4.23
CA GLY A 8 2.05 -24.41 4.59
C GLY A 8 2.04 -23.46 5.79
N SER A 9 2.86 -23.75 6.81
CA SER A 9 3.03 -22.88 7.99
C SER A 9 3.70 -21.55 7.62
N SER A 10 4.74 -21.58 6.78
CA SER A 10 5.45 -20.38 6.32
C SER A 10 4.57 -19.48 5.45
N ARG A 11 3.74 -20.08 4.58
CA ARG A 11 2.78 -19.33 3.73
C ARG A 11 1.69 -18.68 4.58
N ARG A 12 1.14 -19.40 5.56
CA ARG A 12 0.11 -18.85 6.46
C ARG A 12 0.66 -17.72 7.31
N SER A 13 1.87 -17.87 7.86
CA SER A 13 2.56 -16.81 8.60
C SER A 13 2.72 -15.55 7.74
N ARG A 14 3.19 -15.71 6.49
CA ARG A 14 3.30 -14.60 5.52
C ARG A 14 1.95 -13.92 5.27
N GLN A 15 0.88 -14.68 5.06
CA GLN A 15 -0.45 -14.13 4.82
C GLN A 15 -0.96 -13.32 6.02
N VAL A 16 -0.71 -13.79 7.25
CA VAL A 16 -1.06 -13.04 8.47
C VAL A 16 -0.27 -11.74 8.55
N THR A 17 1.03 -11.77 8.26
CA THR A 17 1.87 -10.56 8.24
C THR A 17 1.39 -9.56 7.18
N GLU A 18 1.07 -10.03 5.97
CA GLU A 18 0.54 -9.18 4.90
C GLU A 18 -0.83 -8.57 5.28
N LEU A 19 -1.70 -9.34 5.93
CA LEU A 19 -2.98 -8.82 6.42
C LEU A 19 -2.80 -7.75 7.50
N ARG A 20 -1.88 -7.96 8.44
CA ARG A 20 -1.54 -6.95 9.46
C ARG A 20 -0.99 -5.68 8.84
N ALA A 21 -0.10 -5.80 7.85
CA ALA A 21 0.37 -4.65 7.10
C ALA A 21 -0.76 -3.91 6.39
N ALA A 22 -1.71 -4.62 5.76
CA ALA A 22 -2.88 -4.01 5.14
C ALA A 22 -3.79 -3.28 6.15
N ILE A 23 -4.01 -3.85 7.34
CA ILE A 23 -4.78 -3.20 8.42
C ILE A 23 -4.11 -1.90 8.84
N SER A 24 -2.79 -1.91 9.07
CA SER A 24 -2.05 -0.71 9.41
C SER A 24 -2.10 0.34 8.31
N LEU A 25 -1.97 -0.05 7.03
CA LEU A 25 -2.09 0.87 5.89
C LEU A 25 -3.46 1.56 5.83
N VAL A 26 -4.56 0.80 5.98
CA VAL A 26 -5.92 1.36 5.97
C VAL A 26 -6.14 2.27 7.17
N GLY A 27 -5.70 1.86 8.37
CA GLY A 27 -5.80 2.68 9.58
C GLY A 27 -5.07 4.01 9.44
N SER A 28 -3.84 3.99 8.92
CA SER A 28 -3.05 5.20 8.66
C SER A 28 -3.72 6.10 7.63
N ALA A 29 -4.17 5.56 6.49
CA ALA A 29 -4.84 6.35 5.45
C ALA A 29 -6.15 6.96 5.96
N ALA A 30 -6.92 6.23 6.78
CA ALA A 30 -8.13 6.77 7.37
C ALA A 30 -7.84 7.88 8.39
N ALA A 31 -6.78 7.74 9.19
CA ALA A 31 -6.33 8.78 10.11
C ALA A 31 -5.87 10.05 9.39
N ASP A 32 -5.17 9.91 8.25
CA ASP A 32 -4.80 11.04 7.37
C ASP A 32 -6.03 11.77 6.81
N LEU A 33 -7.16 11.07 6.68
CA LEU A 33 -8.47 11.63 6.30
C LEU A 33 -9.31 12.08 7.50
N GLY A 34 -8.74 12.10 8.71
CA GLY A 34 -9.38 12.59 9.92
C GLY A 34 -10.26 11.57 10.66
N TRP A 35 -10.14 10.27 10.34
CA TRP A 35 -10.89 9.20 11.01
C TRP A 35 -10.01 8.25 11.81
N GLY A 36 -10.30 8.10 13.11
CA GLY A 36 -9.57 7.22 14.01
C GLY A 36 -8.24 7.80 14.50
N ALA A 37 -7.44 6.97 15.17
CA ALA A 37 -6.10 7.32 15.61
C ALA A 37 -5.07 6.81 14.59
N ARG A 38 -4.04 7.62 14.33
CA ARG A 38 -2.93 7.23 13.46
C ARG A 38 -2.13 6.09 14.12
N PRO A 39 -1.97 4.93 13.47
CA PRO A 39 -1.12 3.86 13.99
C PRO A 39 0.34 4.29 14.10
N ASP A 40 1.00 3.90 15.19
CA ASP A 40 2.42 4.13 15.41
C ASP A 40 3.26 3.15 14.59
N VAL A 41 4.05 3.68 13.66
CA VAL A 41 4.97 2.92 12.81
C VAL A 41 6.38 3.46 12.97
N ARG A 42 7.33 2.58 13.32
CA ARG A 42 8.75 2.94 13.46
C ARG A 42 9.65 2.08 12.58
N VAL A 43 10.76 2.66 12.13
CA VAL A 43 11.79 1.95 11.36
C VAL A 43 12.75 1.27 12.33
N LEU A 44 12.98 -0.03 12.15
CA LEU A 44 13.95 -0.82 12.89
C LEU A 44 15.35 -0.64 12.30
N PRO A 45 16.43 -0.91 13.07
CA PRO A 45 17.80 -0.77 12.59
C PRO A 45 18.14 -1.62 11.35
N ASP A 46 17.39 -2.71 11.11
CA ASP A 46 17.53 -3.59 9.95
C ASP A 46 16.69 -3.14 8.73
N GLY A 47 16.08 -1.96 8.80
CA GLY A 47 15.26 -1.37 7.74
C GLY A 47 13.82 -1.91 7.65
N ARG A 48 13.43 -2.85 8.51
CA ARG A 48 12.02 -3.27 8.62
C ARG A 48 11.18 -2.21 9.33
N LEU A 49 9.87 -2.24 9.09
CA LEU A 49 8.90 -1.43 9.80
C LEU A 49 8.32 -2.24 10.95
N TRP A 50 8.24 -1.63 12.13
CA TRP A 50 7.50 -2.15 13.27
C TRP A 50 6.14 -1.46 13.35
N LEU A 51 5.08 -2.26 13.30
CA LEU A 51 3.70 -1.81 13.47
C LEU A 51 3.32 -2.00 14.94
N ASP A 52 3.25 -0.92 15.73
CA ASP A 52 3.22 -1.03 17.19
C ASP A 52 1.92 -1.69 17.69
N GLU A 53 0.76 -1.26 17.21
CA GLU A 53 -0.54 -1.80 17.63
C GLU A 53 -0.70 -3.29 17.27
N LEU A 54 -0.03 -3.71 16.20
CA LEU A 54 -0.10 -5.07 15.67
C LEU A 54 1.08 -5.93 16.12
N GLN A 55 2.04 -5.37 16.86
CA GLN A 55 3.21 -6.03 17.42
C GLN A 55 3.93 -6.94 16.41
N VAL A 56 4.21 -6.40 15.22
CA VAL A 56 4.81 -7.18 14.12
C VAL A 56 5.84 -6.37 13.34
N ALA A 57 6.95 -7.02 12.98
CA ALA A 57 7.94 -6.49 12.07
C ALA A 57 7.64 -6.92 10.63
N VAL A 58 7.62 -5.96 9.71
CA VAL A 58 7.33 -6.18 8.28
C VAL A 58 8.44 -5.59 7.40
N SER A 59 8.83 -6.29 6.34
CA SER A 59 9.75 -5.74 5.35
C SER A 59 9.02 -4.85 4.35
N GLY A 60 9.76 -4.00 3.63
CA GLY A 60 9.20 -3.20 2.53
C GLY A 60 8.51 -4.07 1.46
N ALA A 61 9.06 -5.26 1.18
CA ALA A 61 8.43 -6.21 0.25
C ALA A 61 7.07 -6.72 0.76
N GLN A 62 6.94 -6.99 2.07
CA GLN A 62 5.67 -7.41 2.65
C GLN A 62 4.64 -6.28 2.62
N VAL A 63 5.06 -5.04 2.88
CA VAL A 63 4.19 -3.86 2.77
C VAL A 63 3.74 -3.66 1.32
N TYR A 64 4.66 -3.74 0.35
CA TYR A 64 4.32 -3.62 -1.07
C TYR A 64 3.30 -4.69 -1.51
N GLN A 65 3.51 -5.96 -1.12
CA GLN A 65 2.57 -7.03 -1.44
C GLN A 65 1.20 -6.85 -0.77
N ALA A 66 1.19 -6.39 0.49
CA ALA A 66 -0.05 -6.07 1.20
C ALA A 66 -0.82 -4.93 0.52
N ALA A 67 -0.14 -3.82 0.19
CA ALA A 67 -0.72 -2.68 -0.50
C ALA A 67 -1.28 -3.07 -1.88
N ARG A 68 -0.51 -3.85 -2.67
CA ARG A 68 -0.95 -4.33 -3.99
C ARG A 68 -2.22 -5.19 -3.89
N ARG A 69 -2.29 -6.10 -2.91
CA ARG A 69 -3.48 -6.95 -2.71
C ARG A 69 -4.69 -6.15 -2.20
N LEU A 70 -4.45 -5.21 -1.30
CA LEU A 70 -5.47 -4.29 -0.81
C LEU A 70 -6.07 -3.47 -1.97
N LEU A 71 -5.22 -2.85 -2.80
CA LEU A 71 -5.68 -2.06 -3.95
C LEU A 71 -6.41 -2.92 -4.99
N ALA A 72 -5.92 -4.14 -5.26
CA ALA A 72 -6.60 -5.08 -6.15
C ALA A 72 -8.00 -5.46 -5.63
N ALA A 73 -8.16 -5.63 -4.31
CA ALA A 73 -9.47 -5.86 -3.70
C ALA A 73 -10.38 -4.64 -3.84
N GLN A 74 -9.89 -3.42 -3.62
CA GLN A 74 -10.67 -2.20 -3.78
C GLN A 74 -11.11 -1.98 -5.23
N LEU A 75 -10.21 -2.15 -6.20
CA LEU A 75 -10.55 -2.05 -7.63
C LEU A 75 -11.64 -3.04 -8.02
N ARG A 76 -11.56 -4.27 -7.49
CA ARG A 76 -12.60 -5.28 -7.72
C ARG A 76 -13.94 -4.85 -7.10
N THR A 77 -13.94 -4.40 -5.85
CA THR A 77 -15.14 -3.91 -5.16
C THR A 77 -15.82 -2.79 -5.96
N VAL A 78 -15.06 -1.81 -6.43
CA VAL A 78 -15.60 -0.71 -7.25
C VAL A 78 -16.19 -1.26 -8.54
N ALA A 79 -15.48 -2.11 -9.27
CA ALA A 79 -15.95 -2.72 -10.51
C ALA A 79 -17.25 -3.52 -10.31
N GLU A 80 -17.33 -4.31 -9.24
CA GLU A 80 -18.51 -5.10 -8.88
C GLU A 80 -19.71 -4.20 -8.53
N GLN A 81 -19.48 -3.11 -7.79
CA GLN A 81 -20.55 -2.19 -7.37
C GLN A 81 -21.08 -1.32 -8.51
N THR A 82 -20.23 -0.94 -9.47
CA THR A 82 -20.63 -0.10 -10.61
C THR A 82 -21.04 -0.91 -11.83
N GLY A 83 -20.79 -2.22 -11.85
CA GLY A 83 -21.10 -3.11 -12.97
C GLY A 83 -20.21 -2.91 -14.19
N VAL A 84 -19.07 -2.23 -14.05
CA VAL A 84 -18.11 -2.00 -15.15
C VAL A 84 -16.90 -2.92 -15.05
N PRO A 85 -16.23 -3.26 -16.17
CA PRO A 85 -14.97 -4.00 -16.15
C PRO A 85 -13.88 -3.29 -15.32
N VAL A 86 -13.01 -4.06 -14.67
CA VAL A 86 -11.90 -3.48 -13.87
C VAL A 86 -10.99 -2.53 -14.66
N GLY A 87 -10.84 -2.76 -15.96
CA GLY A 87 -10.06 -1.88 -16.85
C GLY A 87 -10.69 -0.48 -16.99
N GLU A 88 -12.01 -0.38 -16.91
CA GLU A 88 -12.73 0.91 -16.96
C GLU A 88 -12.66 1.66 -15.63
N VAL A 89 -12.33 0.98 -14.52
CA VAL A 89 -12.00 1.61 -13.23
C VAL A 89 -10.52 2.01 -13.19
N ALA A 90 -9.63 1.07 -13.48
CA ALA A 90 -8.18 1.25 -13.32
C ALA A 90 -7.56 2.15 -14.40
N GLY A 91 -8.06 2.10 -15.63
CA GLY A 91 -7.53 2.87 -16.77
C GLY A 91 -7.53 4.38 -16.51
N PRO A 92 -8.67 4.99 -16.15
CA PRO A 92 -8.73 6.42 -15.81
C PRO A 92 -7.82 6.81 -14.63
N TRP A 93 -7.70 5.97 -13.61
CA TRP A 93 -6.80 6.23 -12.48
C TRP A 93 -5.33 6.22 -12.90
N LEU A 94 -4.92 5.23 -13.70
CA LEU A 94 -3.56 5.15 -14.24
C LEU A 94 -3.23 6.35 -15.14
N LEU A 95 -4.16 6.74 -16.02
CA LEU A 95 -4.00 7.91 -16.86
C LEU A 95 -3.79 9.18 -16.01
N SER A 96 -4.63 9.38 -14.99
CA SER A 96 -4.48 10.52 -14.08
C SER A 96 -3.15 10.51 -13.35
N LEU A 97 -2.68 9.35 -12.88
CA LEU A 97 -1.38 9.24 -12.20
C LEU A 97 -0.22 9.57 -13.14
N HIS A 98 -0.22 9.06 -14.37
CA HIS A 98 0.81 9.38 -15.37
C HIS A 98 0.78 10.86 -15.77
N THR A 99 -0.41 11.46 -15.89
CA THR A 99 -0.53 12.91 -16.15
C THR A 99 0.04 13.72 -14.98
N ASN A 100 -0.27 13.36 -13.73
CA ASN A 100 0.26 14.05 -12.55
C ASN A 100 1.79 13.91 -12.45
N GLU A 101 2.33 12.72 -12.73
CA GLU A 101 3.77 12.47 -12.80
C GLU A 101 4.45 13.37 -13.85
N ALA A 102 3.88 13.44 -15.05
CA ALA A 102 4.39 14.30 -16.11
C ALA A 102 4.37 15.79 -15.73
N MET A 103 3.30 16.26 -15.09
CA MET A 103 3.20 17.66 -14.62
C MET A 103 4.25 17.98 -13.55
N LEU A 104 4.45 17.08 -12.57
CA LEU A 104 5.48 17.24 -11.54
C LEU A 104 6.89 17.25 -12.14
N ALA A 105 7.15 16.47 -13.18
CA ALA A 105 8.43 16.48 -13.87
C ALA A 105 8.70 17.84 -14.55
N LEU A 106 7.69 18.44 -15.18
CA LEU A 106 7.81 19.77 -15.79
C LEU A 106 8.07 20.87 -14.75
N ASP A 107 7.40 20.81 -13.59
CA ASP A 107 7.61 21.77 -12.50
C ASP A 107 9.03 21.70 -11.92
N LEU A 108 9.66 20.52 -11.93
CA LEU A 108 11.04 20.32 -11.48
C LEU A 108 12.09 20.76 -12.51
N GLU A 109 11.73 20.83 -13.79
CA GLU A 109 12.61 21.24 -14.89
C GLU A 109 12.59 22.76 -15.16
N LEU A 110 11.59 23.48 -14.64
CA LEU A 110 11.56 24.94 -14.71
C LEU A 110 12.62 25.52 -13.76
N PRO A 111 13.51 26.42 -14.24
CA PRO A 111 14.38 27.18 -13.35
C PRO A 111 13.52 27.88 -12.31
N GLN A 112 13.74 27.58 -11.03
CA GLN A 112 13.23 28.44 -9.97
C GLN A 112 13.93 29.79 -10.17
N ASP A 113 13.20 30.76 -10.70
CA ASP A 113 13.68 32.11 -10.91
C ASP A 113 14.06 32.65 -9.52
N ASP A 114 15.35 32.56 -9.19
CA ASP A 114 15.94 33.16 -7.99
C ASP A 114 15.80 34.67 -8.16
N ALA A 115 14.62 35.19 -7.80
CA ALA A 115 14.37 36.60 -7.63
C ALA A 115 15.19 37.08 -6.41
N ALA A 116 16.44 37.46 -6.69
CA ALA A 116 17.33 38.23 -5.81
C ALA A 116 16.95 39.72 -5.80
#